data_AF-A0A4R0YEC2-F1
#
_entry.id   AF-A0A4R0YEC2-F1
#
_cell.length_a   1.000
_cell.length_b   1.000
_cell.length_c   1.000
_cell.angle_alpha   90.00
_cell.angle_beta   90.00
_cell.angle_gamma   90.00
#
_symmetry.space_group_name_H-M   'P 1'
#
loop_
_entity.id
_entity.type
_entity.pdbx_description
1 polymer ?
#
loop_
_entity_poly.entity_id
_entity_poly.type
_entity_poly.pdbx_seq_one_letter_code
_entity_poly.pdbx_strand_id
1 'polypeptide(L)'
;MFGLKLAAAMIAGALSLALAHKQGWVDGAQVMRGNNIIIGLALAAFCNLMPKRMNGSPRSVSHATLAQSLGRVGGWCMTLAFLAWTALWAFAPQEVARMGSVAAVGAGVTVMIGYAVWKCATWRAPRSD
;
A
#
# COMPACT_ATOMS: atom_id res chain seq x y z
N MET A 1 14.23 -8.35 7.90
CA MET A 1 13.34 -9.42 8.41
C MET A 1 11.85 -9.22 8.11
N PHE A 2 11.27 -8.02 8.28
CA PHE A 2 9.82 -7.82 8.07
C PHE A 2 9.30 -8.30 6.69
N GLY A 3 9.97 -7.91 5.59
CA GLY A 3 9.55 -8.32 4.24
C GLY A 3 9.54 -9.84 4.03
N LEU A 4 10.49 -10.56 4.63
CA LEU A 4 10.53 -12.02 4.58
C LEU A 4 9.35 -12.64 5.34
N LYS A 5 9.02 -12.11 6.53
CA LYS A 5 7.85 -12.55 7.31
C LYS A 5 6.55 -12.32 6.53
N LEU A 6 6.43 -11.17 5.86
CA LEU A 6 5.27 -10.83 5.05
C LEU A 6 5.14 -11.74 3.83
N ALA A 7 6.24 -11.99 3.11
CA ALA A 7 6.26 -12.89 1.96
C ALA A 7 5.87 -14.32 2.37
N ALA A 8 6.41 -14.81 3.49
CA ALA A 8 6.05 -16.13 4.03
C ALA A 8 4.55 -16.21 4.36
N ALA A 9 3.98 -15.17 4.97
CA ALA A 9 2.54 -15.11 5.26
C ALA A 9 1.67 -15.11 3.99
N MET A 10 2.09 -14.38 2.94
CA MET A 10 1.37 -14.38 1.65
C MET A 10 1.41 -15.75 0.98
N ILE A 11 2.58 -16.40 0.96
CA ILE A 11 2.74 -17.75 0.40
C ILE A 11 1.88 -18.76 1.18
N ALA A 12 1.91 -18.71 2.51
CA ALA A 12 1.09 -19.57 3.36
C ALA A 12 -0.41 -19.37 3.06
N GLY A 13 -0.87 -18.13 2.98
CA GLY A 13 -2.26 -17.82 2.65
C GLY A 13 -2.68 -18.31 1.25
N ALA A 14 -1.82 -18.14 0.25
CA ALA A 14 -2.07 -18.63 -1.10
C ALA A 14 -2.14 -20.17 -1.16
N LEU A 15 -1.26 -20.86 -0.44
CA LEU A 15 -1.27 -22.32 -0.33
C LEU A 15 -2.53 -22.81 0.39
N SER A 16 -2.96 -22.16 1.47
CA SER A 16 -4.20 -22.49 2.17
C SER A 16 -5.42 -22.35 1.27
N LEU A 17 -5.50 -21.29 0.46
CA LEU A 17 -6.58 -21.12 -0.53
C LEU A 17 -6.55 -22.19 -1.61
N ALA A 18 -5.36 -22.53 -2.13
CA ALA A 18 -5.22 -23.57 -3.13
C ALA A 18 -5.64 -24.96 -2.60
N LEU A 19 -5.30 -25.26 -1.34
CA LEU A 19 -5.72 -26.49 -0.67
C LEU A 19 -7.24 -26.53 -0.44
N ALA A 20 -7.82 -25.43 0.06
CA ALA A 20 -9.26 -25.32 0.26
C ALA A 20 -10.04 -25.51 -1.05
N HIS A 21 -9.52 -24.96 -2.16
CA HIS A 21 -10.12 -25.15 -3.48
C HIS A 21 -10.06 -26.60 -3.95
N LYS A 22 -8.89 -27.25 -3.80
CA LYS A 22 -8.72 -28.67 -4.16
C LYS A 22 -9.64 -29.60 -3.37
N GLN A 23 -9.97 -29.24 -2.13
CA GLN A 23 -10.89 -29.99 -1.27
C GLN A 23 -12.37 -29.65 -1.54
N GLY A 24 -12.66 -28.72 -2.46
CA GLY A 24 -14.02 -28.29 -2.77
C GLY A 24 -14.67 -27.41 -1.70
N TRP A 25 -13.89 -26.88 -0.74
CA TRP A 25 -14.42 -25.99 0.31
C TRP A 25 -14.72 -24.58 -0.21
N VAL A 26 -14.01 -24.16 -1.26
CA VAL A 26 -14.17 -22.84 -1.87
C VAL A 26 -14.13 -22.93 -3.38
N ASP A 27 -14.94 -22.10 -4.04
CA ASP A 27 -14.96 -21.96 -5.49
C ASP A 27 -13.83 -21.04 -6.00
N GLY A 28 -13.51 -21.10 -7.29
CA GLY A 28 -12.47 -20.29 -7.92
C GLY A 28 -12.68 -18.78 -7.73
N ALA A 29 -13.94 -18.30 -7.74
CA ALA A 29 -14.25 -16.91 -7.44
C ALA A 29 -13.82 -16.52 -6.02
N GLN A 30 -14.02 -17.41 -5.03
CA GLN A 30 -13.63 -17.17 -3.65
C GLN A 30 -12.11 -17.20 -3.46
N VAL A 31 -11.40 -18.08 -4.18
CA VAL A 31 -9.92 -18.10 -4.22
C VAL A 31 -9.38 -16.76 -4.72
N MET A 32 -9.95 -16.26 -5.82
CA MET A 32 -9.56 -15.00 -6.42
C MET A 32 -9.78 -13.81 -5.46
N ARG A 33 -10.93 -13.76 -4.78
CA ARG A 33 -11.21 -12.74 -3.75
C ARG A 33 -10.26 -12.86 -2.56
N GLY A 34 -10.06 -14.06 -2.03
CA GLY A 34 -9.18 -14.32 -0.89
C GLY A 34 -7.74 -13.90 -1.18
N ASN A 35 -7.22 -14.22 -2.36
CA ASN A 35 -5.87 -13.82 -2.75
C ASN A 35 -5.72 -12.30 -2.84
N ASN A 36 -6.70 -11.60 -3.40
CA ASN A 36 -6.69 -10.13 -3.47
C ASN A 36 -6.77 -9.47 -2.09
N ILE A 37 -7.53 -10.04 -1.15
CA ILE A 37 -7.61 -9.59 0.24
C ILE A 37 -6.23 -9.71 0.91
N ILE A 38 -5.58 -10.87 0.77
CA ILE A 38 -4.24 -11.11 1.33
C ILE A 38 -3.23 -10.11 0.77
N ILE A 39 -3.23 -9.91 -0.56
CA ILE A 39 -2.33 -8.95 -1.22
C ILE A 39 -2.57 -7.53 -0.71
N GLY A 40 -3.84 -7.08 -0.68
CA GLY A 40 -4.19 -5.75 -0.20
C GLY A 40 -3.76 -5.52 1.25
N LEU A 41 -4.03 -6.46 2.15
CA LEU A 41 -3.62 -6.36 3.56
C LEU A 41 -2.10 -6.35 3.72
N ALA A 42 -1.40 -7.20 2.96
CA ALA A 42 0.06 -7.27 3.00
C ALA A 42 0.68 -5.93 2.56
N LEU A 43 0.19 -5.36 1.46
CA LEU A 43 0.65 -4.08 0.95
C LEU A 43 0.28 -2.93 1.88
N ALA A 44 -0.92 -2.91 2.46
CA ALA A 44 -1.31 -1.91 3.45
C ALA A 44 -0.37 -1.91 4.66
N ALA A 45 -0.05 -3.09 5.20
CA ALA A 45 0.90 -3.25 6.29
C ALA A 45 2.32 -2.79 5.91
N PHE A 46 2.78 -3.16 4.71
CA PHE A 46 4.09 -2.76 4.20
C PHE A 46 4.20 -1.23 4.05
N CYS A 47 3.22 -0.60 3.41
CA CYS A 47 3.18 0.85 3.21
C CYS A 47 3.11 1.64 4.53
N ASN A 48 2.47 1.09 5.58
CA ASN A 48 2.40 1.73 6.89
C ASN A 48 3.73 1.67 7.65
N LEU A 49 4.57 0.69 7.33
CA LEU A 49 5.87 0.49 7.96
C LEU A 49 6.99 1.28 7.28
N MET A 50 6.88 1.53 5.97
CA MET A 50 7.90 2.25 5.19
C MET A 50 8.29 3.62 5.79
N PRO A 51 7.35 4.50 6.22
CA PRO A 51 7.67 5.85 6.72
C PRO A 51 8.37 5.86 8.06
N LYS A 52 8.31 4.74 8.79
CA LYS A 52 8.86 4.59 10.13
C LYS A 52 10.35 4.21 10.09
N ARG A 53 10.92 4.02 8.89
CA ARG A 53 12.33 3.72 8.68
C ARG A 53 12.98 4.92 8.01
N MET A 54 13.70 5.73 8.79
CA MET A 54 14.63 6.69 8.20
C MET A 54 15.84 5.91 7.72
N ASN A 55 16.07 5.92 6.41
CA ASN A 55 17.23 5.27 5.82
C ASN A 55 18.38 6.27 5.72
N GLY A 56 19.46 6.00 6.44
CA GLY A 56 20.71 6.79 6.39
C GLY A 56 20.72 8.02 7.30
N SER A 57 21.90 8.65 7.38
CA SER A 57 22.09 9.90 8.13
C SER A 57 21.64 11.08 7.26
N PRO A 58 20.70 11.93 7.71
CA PRO A 58 20.26 13.08 6.94
C PRO A 58 21.37 14.13 6.85
N ARG A 59 21.52 14.76 5.67
CA ARG A 59 22.52 15.82 5.43
C ARG A 59 22.28 17.07 6.29
N SER A 60 21.03 17.33 6.67
CA SER A 60 20.63 18.44 7.54
C SER A 60 19.28 18.12 8.20
N VAL A 61 18.93 18.88 9.24
CA VAL A 61 17.61 18.79 9.90
C VAL A 61 16.48 19.10 8.90
N SER A 62 16.65 20.11 8.04
CA SER A 62 15.63 20.47 7.04
C SER A 62 15.39 19.37 6.00
N HIS A 63 16.45 18.69 5.56
CA HIS A 63 16.34 17.52 4.68
C HIS A 63 15.66 16.33 5.38
N ALA A 64 15.97 16.10 6.66
CA ALA A 64 15.33 15.06 7.46
C ALA A 64 13.82 15.27 7.55
N THR A 65 13.39 16.50 7.86
CA THR A 65 11.97 16.86 7.95
C THR A 65 11.25 16.69 6.62
N LEU A 66 11.87 17.11 5.51
CA LEU A 66 11.30 16.91 4.16
C LEU A 66 11.13 15.43 3.87
N ALA A 67 12.19 14.63 4.00
CA ALA A 67 12.16 13.19 3.73
C ALA A 67 11.12 12.46 4.59
N GLN A 68 11.04 12.78 5.88
CA GLN A 68 10.06 12.19 6.79
C GLN A 68 8.63 12.59 6.43
N SER A 69 8.40 13.84 6.01
CA SER A 69 7.07 14.29 5.58
C SER A 69 6.61 13.56 4.32
N LEU A 70 7.48 13.43 3.32
CA LEU A 70 7.21 12.69 2.08
C LEU A 70 6.94 11.23 2.37
N GLY A 71 7.77 10.61 3.22
CA GLY A 71 7.60 9.23 3.65
C GLY A 71 6.25 9.03 4.32
N ARG A 72 5.87 9.86 5.30
CA ARG A 72 4.62 9.69 6.05
C ARG A 72 3.39 9.87 5.17
N VAL A 73 3.35 10.91 4.35
CA VAL A 73 2.20 11.14 3.47
C VAL A 73 2.11 10.03 2.42
N GLY A 74 3.21 9.70 1.74
CA GLY A 74 3.22 8.63 0.74
C GLY A 74 2.83 7.27 1.33
N GLY A 75 3.36 6.92 2.50
CA GLY A 75 3.00 5.68 3.19
C GLY A 75 1.53 5.61 3.57
N TRP A 76 0.97 6.67 4.17
CA TRP A 76 -0.44 6.70 4.54
C TRP A 76 -1.38 6.68 3.33
N CYS A 77 -1.07 7.44 2.27
CA CYS A 77 -1.85 7.43 1.04
C CYS A 77 -1.95 6.01 0.46
N MET A 78 -0.82 5.31 0.37
CA MET A 78 -0.79 3.95 -0.16
C MET A 78 -1.42 2.93 0.79
N THR A 79 -1.23 3.07 2.11
CA THR A 79 -1.91 2.23 3.10
C THR A 79 -3.43 2.35 2.98
N LEU A 80 -3.96 3.57 2.91
CA LEU A 80 -5.40 3.78 2.76
C LEU A 80 -5.92 3.24 1.43
N ALA A 81 -5.17 3.42 0.33
CA ALA A 81 -5.52 2.85 -0.96
C ALA A 81 -5.61 1.32 -0.93
N PHE A 82 -4.67 0.63 -0.28
CA PHE A 82 -4.71 -0.82 -0.17
C PHE A 82 -5.71 -1.34 0.87
N LEU A 83 -6.07 -0.55 1.89
CA LEU A 83 -7.22 -0.88 2.74
C LEU A 83 -8.53 -0.76 1.98
N ALA A 84 -8.68 0.25 1.13
CA ALA A 84 -9.82 0.37 0.22
C ALA A 84 -9.86 -0.80 -0.79
N TRP A 85 -8.72 -1.18 -1.37
CA TRP A 85 -8.58 -2.38 -2.20
C TRP A 85 -9.10 -3.63 -1.46
N THR A 86 -8.63 -3.87 -0.23
CA THR A 86 -9.07 -5.01 0.57
C THR A 86 -10.57 -4.96 0.84
N ALA A 87 -11.11 -3.80 1.24
CA ALA A 87 -12.53 -3.65 1.53
C ALA A 87 -13.39 -3.91 0.27
N LEU A 88 -12.97 -3.42 -0.89
CA LEU A 88 -13.65 -3.68 -2.16
C LEU A 88 -13.67 -5.18 -2.48
N TRP A 89 -12.53 -5.87 -2.34
CA TRP A 89 -12.46 -7.31 -2.58
C TRP A 89 -13.20 -8.16 -1.54
N ALA A 90 -13.35 -7.66 -0.31
CA ALA A 90 -14.13 -8.32 0.72
C ALA A 90 -15.64 -8.19 0.47
N PHE A 91 -16.12 -7.00 0.14
CA PHE A 91 -17.55 -6.67 0.22
C PHE A 91 -18.22 -6.35 -1.13
N ALA A 92 -17.48 -5.88 -2.14
CA ALA A 92 -18.08 -5.42 -3.40
C ALA A 92 -18.26 -6.55 -4.43
N PRO A 93 -19.22 -6.41 -5.36
CA PRO A 93 -19.32 -7.29 -6.53
C PRO A 93 -18.00 -7.31 -7.33
N GLN A 94 -17.68 -8.43 -7.96
CA GLN A 94 -16.35 -8.66 -8.57
C GLN A 94 -15.96 -7.60 -9.62
N GLU A 95 -16.90 -7.16 -10.46
CA GLU A 95 -16.65 -6.10 -11.45
C GLU A 95 -16.31 -4.76 -10.78
N VAL A 96 -17.05 -4.40 -9.73
CA VAL A 96 -16.81 -3.18 -8.95
C VAL A 96 -15.48 -3.27 -8.21
N ALA A 97 -15.16 -4.44 -7.64
CA ALA A 97 -13.90 -4.66 -6.95
C ALA A 97 -12.71 -4.50 -7.89
N ARG A 98 -12.79 -5.05 -9.11
CA ARG A 98 -11.73 -4.95 -10.11
C ARG A 98 -11.45 -3.49 -10.51
N MET A 99 -12.47 -2.75 -10.92
CA MET A 99 -12.30 -1.35 -11.35
C MET A 99 -12.00 -0.41 -10.18
N GLY A 100 -12.75 -0.54 -9.09
CA GLY A 100 -12.63 0.32 -7.91
C GLY A 100 -11.26 0.19 -7.24
N SER A 101 -10.68 -1.00 -7.23
CA SER A 101 -9.37 -1.24 -6.61
C SER A 101 -8.24 -0.54 -7.37
N VAL A 102 -8.29 -0.56 -8.71
CA VAL A 102 -7.34 0.18 -9.55
C VAL A 102 -7.52 1.67 -9.35
N ALA A 103 -8.76 2.16 -9.30
CA ALA A 103 -9.04 3.58 -9.05
C ALA A 103 -8.53 4.03 -7.66
N ALA A 104 -8.72 3.22 -6.63
CA ALA A 104 -8.24 3.51 -5.28
C ALA A 104 -6.71 3.64 -5.21
N VAL A 105 -5.99 2.71 -5.84
CA VAL A 105 -4.52 2.77 -5.94
C VAL A 105 -4.07 3.96 -6.78
N GLY A 106 -4.71 4.20 -7.92
CA GLY A 106 -4.44 5.35 -8.78
C GLY A 106 -4.57 6.67 -8.02
N ALA A 107 -5.66 6.86 -7.27
CA ALA A 107 -5.87 8.02 -6.43
C ALA A 107 -4.77 8.17 -5.36
N GLY A 108 -4.39 7.08 -4.69
CA GLY A 108 -3.29 7.09 -3.71
C GLY A 108 -1.95 7.52 -4.32
N VAL A 109 -1.62 7.01 -5.51
CA VAL A 109 -0.41 7.39 -6.26
C VAL A 109 -0.45 8.86 -6.67
N THR A 110 -1.58 9.33 -7.22
CA THR A 110 -1.74 10.73 -7.63
C THR A 110 -1.55 11.69 -6.45
N VAL A 111 -2.14 11.40 -5.30
CA VAL A 111 -1.96 12.22 -4.09
C VAL A 111 -0.52 12.19 -3.60
N MET A 112 0.12 11.02 -3.58
CA MET A 112 1.52 10.88 -3.16
C MET A 112 2.46 11.70 -4.05
N ILE A 113 2.33 11.58 -5.37
CA ILE A 113 3.17 12.31 -6.33
C ILE A 113 2.87 13.81 -6.25
N GLY A 114 1.59 14.21 -6.24
CA GLY A 114 1.19 15.61 -6.14
C GLY A 114 1.74 16.28 -4.90
N TYR A 115 1.65 15.62 -3.74
CA TYR A 115 2.23 16.11 -2.49
C TYR A 115 3.76 16.23 -2.58
N ALA A 116 4.43 15.23 -3.18
CA ALA A 116 5.88 15.26 -3.33
C ALA A 116 6.36 16.40 -4.23
N VAL A 117 5.68 16.63 -5.35
CA VAL A 117 5.97 17.74 -6.26
C VAL A 117 5.75 19.07 -5.56
N TRP A 118 4.61 19.25 -4.88
CA TRP A 118 4.29 20.48 -4.15
C TRP A 118 5.32 20.79 -3.05
N LYS A 119 5.70 19.78 -2.26
CA LYS A 119 6.71 19.96 -1.19
C LYS A 119 8.11 20.25 -1.74
N CYS A 120 8.50 19.62 -2.84
CA CYS A 120 9.80 19.89 -3.46
C CYS A 120 9.85 21.27 -4.13
N ALA A 121 8.75 21.74 -4.73
CA ALA A 121 8.66 23.06 -5.32
C ALA A 121 8.74 24.16 -4.25
N THR A 122 8.00 24.02 -3.15
CA THR A 122 8.03 24.97 -2.03
C THR A 122 9.37 25.00 -1.30
N TRP A 123 10.11 23.88 -1.28
CA TRP A 123 11.47 23.86 -0.72
C TRP A 123 12.51 24.58 -1.59
N ARG A 124 12.31 24.66 -2.91
CA ARG A 124 13.23 25.34 -3.85
C ARG A 124 12.95 26.83 -4.04
N ALA A 125 11.77 27.31 -3.67
CA ALA A 125 11.43 28.72 -3.80
C ALA A 125 12.41 29.56 -2.95
N PRO A 126 13.04 30.62 -3.50
CA PRO A 126 13.89 31.49 -2.72
C PRO A 126 13.06 32.09 -1.59
N ARG A 127 13.54 31.96 -0.34
CA ARG A 127 12.97 32.69 0.79
C ARG A 127 13.23 34.17 0.52
N SER A 128 12.19 34.91 0.11
CA SER A 128 12.19 36.37 0.17
C SER A 128 12.01 36.75 1.64
N ASP A 129 13.14 36.83 2.35
CA ASP A 129 13.24 37.49 3.65
C ASP A 129 13.44 39.01 3.44
#